data_AF-A0A7V6CQP3-F1
#
_entry.id   AF-A0A7V6CQP3-F1
#
_cell.length_a   1.000
_cell.length_b   1.000
_cell.length_c   1.000
_cell.angle_alpha   90.00
_cell.angle_beta   90.00
_cell.angle_gamma   90.00
#
_symmetry.space_group_name_H-M   'P 1'
#
loop_
_entity.id
_entity.type
_entity.pdbx_description
1 polymer ?
#
loop_
_entity_poly.entity_id
_entity_poly.type
_entity_poly.pdbx_seq_one_letter_code
_entity_poly.pdbx_strand_id
1 'polypeptide(L)'
;MPMGIGAMVCMRCEHPIEEGAHYCSYCGAPVEHSEVPNWRREQAERLLREAMSLNEQGRYEEALLACEGALALEPEMLPALSLKALLHEKRGQIDQAIETYQRVVQLNPLSVSERARLETLRRQPRAAVRIQTPASRPLWVEALPAVLAFIGAGVVLVIGLAAILRLS
;
A
#
# COMPACT_ATOMS: atom_id res chain seq x y z
N MET A 1 -25.38 9.61 38.54
CA MET A 1 -23.94 9.93 38.48
C MET A 1 -23.46 9.65 37.06
N PRO A 2 -23.00 10.67 36.34
CA PRO A 2 -21.77 10.52 35.58
C PRO A 2 -20.70 11.46 36.12
N MET A 3 -19.48 10.97 36.04
CA MET A 3 -18.25 11.52 36.59
C MET A 3 -17.83 12.78 35.84
N GLY A 4 -17.18 13.69 36.57
CA GLY A 4 -16.85 15.03 36.09
C GLY A 4 -15.91 15.02 34.89
N ILE A 5 -16.40 15.59 33.80
CA ILE A 5 -15.60 16.08 32.70
C ILE A 5 -15.25 17.51 33.10
N GLY A 6 -13.97 17.78 33.35
CA GLY A 6 -13.51 19.09 33.79
C GLY A 6 -13.96 20.14 32.80
N ALA A 7 -14.74 21.12 33.26
CA ALA A 7 -15.13 22.26 32.46
C ALA A 7 -13.86 22.92 31.91
N MET A 8 -13.66 22.84 30.59
CA MET A 8 -12.55 23.52 29.92
C MET A 8 -12.88 25.01 29.93
N VAL A 9 -12.01 25.81 30.56
CA VAL A 9 -12.21 27.24 30.72
C VAL A 9 -11.25 27.97 29.78
N CYS A 10 -11.74 29.01 29.09
CA CYS A 10 -10.89 29.84 28.25
C CYS A 10 -9.80 30.54 29.08
N MET A 11 -8.52 30.26 28.79
CA MET A 11 -7.40 30.89 29.48
C MET A 11 -7.31 32.42 29.27
N ARG A 12 -8.08 32.98 28.32
CA ARG A 12 -8.12 34.42 28.06
C ARG A 12 -9.23 35.14 28.83
N CYS A 13 -10.43 34.57 28.90
CA CYS A 13 -11.62 35.25 29.45
C CYS A 13 -12.34 34.46 30.55
N GLU A 14 -11.78 33.34 30.96
CA GLU A 14 -12.26 32.48 32.05
C GLU A 14 -13.71 31.98 31.90
N HIS A 15 -14.26 32.01 30.68
CA HIS A 15 -15.57 31.46 30.39
C HIS A 15 -15.50 29.96 30.07
N PRO A 16 -16.52 29.17 30.45
CA PRO A 16 -16.63 27.77 30.02
C PRO A 16 -16.66 27.67 28.49
N ILE A 17 -15.98 26.67 27.95
CA ILE A 17 -15.91 26.38 26.52
C ILE A 17 -16.70 25.09 26.24
N GLU A 18 -17.48 25.09 25.16
CA GLU A 18 -18.16 23.89 24.65
C GLU A 18 -17.13 22.87 24.12
N GLU A 19 -17.39 21.59 24.35
CA GLU A 19 -16.52 20.50 23.89
C GLU A 19 -16.37 20.56 22.35
N GLY A 20 -15.13 20.67 21.86
CA GLY A 20 -14.82 20.76 20.43
C GLY A 20 -14.80 22.18 19.82
N ALA A 21 -14.95 23.26 20.60
CA ALA A 21 -14.99 24.63 20.08
C ALA A 21 -13.60 25.20 19.74
N HIS A 22 -13.28 25.35 18.45
CA HIS A 22 -11.99 25.91 17.98
C HIS A 22 -11.69 27.35 18.43
N TYR A 23 -12.73 28.13 18.76
CA TYR A 23 -12.63 29.51 19.24
C TYR A 23 -13.56 29.69 20.43
N CYS A 24 -13.17 30.53 21.38
CA CYS A 24 -14.06 30.91 22.47
C CYS A 24 -15.22 31.75 21.94
N SER A 25 -16.46 31.27 22.10
CA SER A 25 -17.67 31.98 21.67
C SER A 25 -17.86 33.36 22.34
N TYR A 26 -17.19 33.60 23.47
CA TYR A 26 -17.28 34.86 24.20
C TYR A 26 -16.23 35.89 23.76
N CYS A 27 -14.95 35.52 23.75
CA CYS A 27 -13.86 36.48 23.48
C CYS A 27 -13.20 36.31 22.11
N GLY A 28 -13.56 35.28 21.34
CA GLY A 28 -12.97 34.99 20.03
C GLY A 28 -11.52 34.49 20.06
N ALA A 29 -10.93 34.31 21.24
CA ALA A 29 -9.59 33.76 21.35
C ALA A 29 -9.55 32.31 20.84
N PRO A 30 -8.52 31.92 20.07
CA PRO A 30 -8.32 30.53 19.69
C PRO A 30 -8.14 29.69 20.96
N VAL A 31 -8.85 28.58 21.05
CA VAL A 31 -8.69 27.63 22.15
C VAL A 31 -7.54 26.72 21.81
N GLU A 32 -6.43 26.89 22.52
CA GLU A 32 -5.26 26.02 22.43
C GLU A 32 -5.62 24.70 23.12
N HIS A 33 -6.33 23.83 22.41
CA HIS A 33 -6.57 22.47 22.88
C HIS A 33 -5.22 21.78 22.95
N SER A 34 -4.81 21.36 24.14
CA SER A 34 -3.67 20.44 24.33
C SER A 34 -3.89 19.07 23.68
N GLU A 35 -5.05 18.84 23.07
CA GLU A 35 -5.39 17.68 22.28
C GLU A 35 -5.63 18.12 20.83
N VAL A 36 -4.55 18.24 20.07
CA VAL A 36 -4.62 18.31 18.61
C VAL A 36 -5.38 17.07 18.14
N PRO A 37 -6.55 17.18 17.46
CA PRO A 37 -7.31 16.01 17.05
C PRO A 37 -6.46 15.10 16.18
N ASN A 38 -6.07 13.95 16.73
CA ASN A 38 -5.12 13.03 16.13
C ASN A 38 -5.78 12.10 15.10
N TRP A 39 -6.88 12.53 14.47
CA TRP A 39 -7.73 11.70 13.60
C TRP A 39 -6.95 10.93 12.53
N ARG A 40 -5.83 11.47 12.02
CA ARG A 40 -4.93 10.74 11.10
C ARG A 40 -4.28 9.56 11.78
N ARG A 41 -3.70 9.77 12.96
CA ARG A 41 -3.06 8.75 13.78
C ARG A 41 -4.06 7.72 14.27
N GLU A 42 -5.22 8.14 14.77
CA GLU A 42 -6.27 7.21 15.21
C GLU A 42 -6.79 6.36 14.04
N GLN A 43 -7.01 7.00 12.88
CA GLN A 43 -7.40 6.31 11.67
C GLN A 43 -6.30 5.35 11.17
N ALA A 44 -5.02 5.73 11.28
CA ALA A 44 -3.88 4.86 10.96
C ALA A 44 -3.82 3.65 11.90
N GLU A 45 -4.04 3.85 13.21
CA GLU A 45 -4.12 2.77 14.19
C GLU A 45 -5.29 1.83 13.94
N ARG A 46 -6.44 2.35 13.49
CA ARG A 46 -7.58 1.53 13.08
C ARG A 46 -7.23 0.65 11.87
N LEU A 47 -6.62 1.23 10.84
CA LEU A 47 -6.15 0.50 9.65
C LEU A 47 -5.08 -0.54 10.01
N LEU A 48 -4.20 -0.23 10.95
CA LEU A 48 -3.22 -1.19 11.46
C LEU A 48 -3.90 -2.38 12.15
N ARG A 49 -4.91 -2.14 13.00
CA ARG A 49 -5.68 -3.21 13.65
C ARG A 49 -6.38 -4.10 12.63
N GLU A 50 -6.96 -3.50 11.59
CA GLU A 50 -7.56 -4.22 10.47
C GLU A 50 -6.51 -5.08 9.73
N ALA A 51 -5.34 -4.52 9.42
CA ALA A 51 -4.25 -5.26 8.79
C ALA A 51 -3.80 -6.47 9.61
N MET A 52 -3.70 -6.34 10.94
CA MET A 52 -3.35 -7.46 11.84
C MET A 52 -4.40 -8.56 11.78
N SER A 53 -5.68 -8.22 11.84
CA SER A 53 -6.77 -9.20 11.74
C SER A 53 -6.80 -9.91 10.39
N LEU A 54 -6.59 -9.18 9.29
CA LEU A 54 -6.51 -9.76 7.95
C LEU A 54 -5.31 -10.71 7.79
N ASN A 55 -4.16 -10.36 8.39
CA ASN A 55 -2.98 -11.23 8.44
C ASN A 55 -3.26 -12.54 9.20
N GLU A 56 -3.98 -12.48 10.33
CA GLU A 56 -4.39 -13.67 11.08
C GLU A 56 -5.33 -14.57 10.27
N GLN A 57 -6.17 -13.97 9.42
CA GLN A 57 -7.04 -14.67 8.48
C GLN A 57 -6.32 -15.19 7.22
N GLY A 58 -5.02 -14.91 7.06
CA GLY A 58 -4.25 -15.27 5.88
C GLY A 58 -4.54 -14.43 4.63
N ARG A 59 -5.31 -13.34 4.75
CA ARG A 59 -5.69 -12.43 3.66
C ARG A 59 -4.61 -11.38 3.44
N TYR A 60 -3.46 -11.82 2.93
CA TYR A 60 -2.24 -11.02 2.91
C TYR A 60 -2.29 -9.78 2.00
N GLU A 61 -2.94 -9.88 0.84
CA GLU A 61 -3.12 -8.74 -0.07
C GLU A 61 -3.92 -7.60 0.57
N GLU A 62 -5.02 -7.95 1.25
CA GLU A 62 -5.88 -6.96 1.91
C GLU A 62 -5.19 -6.38 3.14
N ALA A 63 -4.45 -7.20 3.89
CA ALA A 63 -3.63 -6.75 5.00
C ALA A 63 -2.55 -5.73 4.54
N LEU A 64 -1.95 -5.95 3.36
CA LEU A 64 -0.99 -5.02 2.76
C LEU A 64 -1.67 -3.68 2.39
N LEU A 65 -2.86 -3.71 1.80
CA LEU A 65 -3.62 -2.50 1.48
C LEU A 65 -3.96 -1.69 2.75
N ALA A 66 -4.36 -2.37 3.83
CA ALA A 66 -4.61 -1.72 5.12
C ALA A 66 -3.33 -1.12 5.72
N CYS A 67 -2.19 -1.80 5.63
CA CYS A 67 -0.89 -1.24 6.02
C CYS A 67 -0.53 0.00 5.19
N GLU A 68 -0.78 -0.02 3.88
CA GLU A 68 -0.53 1.12 2.99
C GLU A 68 -1.41 2.32 3.32
N GLY A 69 -2.68 2.08 3.65
CA GLY A 69 -3.57 3.13 4.14
C GLY A 69 -3.09 3.74 5.46
N ALA A 70 -2.62 2.91 6.41
CA ALA A 70 -2.05 3.40 7.66
C ALA A 70 -0.79 4.24 7.42
N LEU A 71 0.09 3.80 6.53
CA LEU A 71 1.32 4.50 6.17
C LEU A 71 1.09 5.76 5.32
N ALA A 72 -0.01 5.84 4.59
CA ALA A 72 -0.40 7.06 3.88
C ALA A 72 -0.80 8.18 4.86
N LEU A 73 -1.34 7.82 6.03
CA LEU A 73 -1.70 8.75 7.09
C LEU A 73 -0.51 9.06 8.00
N GLU A 74 0.26 8.02 8.36
CA GLU A 74 1.44 8.09 9.23
C GLU A 74 2.63 7.36 8.59
N PRO A 75 3.43 8.05 7.75
CA PRO A 75 4.50 7.43 6.95
C PRO A 75 5.62 6.74 7.73
N GLU A 76 5.77 7.07 9.02
CA GLU A 76 6.79 6.56 9.91
C GLU A 76 6.21 5.69 11.03
N MET A 77 4.97 5.21 10.85
CA MET A 77 4.32 4.30 11.79
C MET A 77 5.04 2.94 11.81
N LEU A 78 6.00 2.80 12.72
CA LEU A 78 6.86 1.61 12.87
C LEU A 78 6.06 0.29 12.88
N PRO A 79 4.95 0.16 13.64
CA PRO A 79 4.18 -1.09 13.63
C PRO A 79 3.60 -1.46 12.26
N ALA A 80 3.16 -0.47 11.47
CA ALA A 80 2.64 -0.71 10.12
C ALA A 80 3.76 -1.08 9.14
N LEU A 81 4.94 -0.47 9.25
CA LEU A 81 6.11 -0.85 8.47
C LEU A 81 6.58 -2.29 8.81
N SER A 82 6.67 -2.65 10.09
CA SER A 82 7.04 -4.00 10.52
C SER A 82 6.05 -5.05 10.03
N LEU A 83 4.74 -4.77 10.12
CA LEU A 83 3.70 -5.68 9.62
C LEU A 83 3.75 -5.81 8.09
N LYS A 84 3.93 -4.71 7.36
CA LYS A 84 4.11 -4.73 5.90
C LYS A 84 5.31 -5.59 5.49
N ALA A 85 6.44 -5.46 6.17
CA ALA A 85 7.63 -6.25 5.91
C ALA A 85 7.38 -7.76 6.13
N LEU A 86 6.71 -8.11 7.22
CA LEU A 86 6.31 -9.49 7.53
C LEU A 86 5.35 -10.06 6.47
N LEU A 87 4.39 -9.27 6.00
CA LEU A 87 3.43 -9.67 4.96
C LEU A 87 4.12 -9.93 3.62
N HIS A 88 5.07 -9.09 3.22
CA HIS A 88 5.90 -9.33 2.04
C HIS A 88 6.71 -10.63 2.19
N GLU A 89 7.27 -10.89 3.37
CA GLU A 89 7.98 -12.14 3.66
C GLU A 89 7.06 -13.36 3.52
N LYS A 90 5.86 -13.33 4.10
CA LYS A 90 4.85 -14.40 4.00
C LYS A 90 4.41 -14.68 2.56
N ARG A 91 4.43 -13.67 1.69
CA ARG A 91 4.11 -13.80 0.25
C ARG A 91 5.32 -14.20 -0.60
N GLY A 92 6.49 -14.40 0.00
CA GLY A 92 7.74 -14.71 -0.71
C GLY A 92 8.33 -13.52 -1.48
N GLN A 93 7.85 -12.30 -1.22
CA GLN A 93 8.35 -11.06 -1.82
C GLN A 93 9.56 -10.54 -1.03
N ILE A 94 10.65 -11.31 -1.05
CA ILE A 94 11.80 -11.12 -0.16
C ILE A 94 12.48 -9.75 -0.37
N ASP A 95 12.61 -9.27 -1.61
CA ASP A 95 13.24 -7.98 -1.88
C ASP A 95 12.45 -6.82 -1.25
N GLN A 96 11.11 -6.85 -1.37
CA GLN A 96 10.22 -5.83 -0.78
C GLN A 96 10.23 -5.90 0.76
N ALA A 97 10.29 -7.11 1.32
CA ALA A 97 10.43 -7.31 2.76
C ALA A 97 11.75 -6.71 3.27
N ILE A 98 12.87 -6.97 2.58
CA ILE A 98 14.19 -6.44 2.92
C ILE A 98 14.20 -4.91 2.88
N GLU A 99 13.65 -4.29 1.83
CA GLU A 99 13.54 -2.83 1.73
C GLU A 99 12.74 -2.23 2.89
N THR A 100 11.60 -2.85 3.20
CA THR A 100 10.72 -2.37 4.28
C THR A 100 11.38 -2.55 5.66
N TYR A 101 12.02 -3.68 5.93
CA TYR A 101 12.77 -3.89 7.19
C TYR A 101 13.95 -2.93 7.32
N GLN A 102 14.63 -2.57 6.23
CA GLN A 102 15.69 -1.56 6.27
C GLN A 102 15.16 -0.21 6.73
N ARG A 103 13.99 0.20 6.22
CA ARG A 103 13.34 1.44 6.65
C ARG A 103 12.97 1.42 8.13
N VAL A 104 12.47 0.29 8.65
CA VAL A 104 12.19 0.14 10.09
C VAL A 104 13.47 0.32 10.91
N VAL A 105 14.57 -0.33 10.53
CA VAL A 105 15.85 -0.25 11.27
C VAL A 105 16.47 1.16 11.16
N GLN A 106 16.24 1.88 10.07
CA GLN A 106 16.68 3.27 9.93
C GLN A 106 15.92 4.21 10.89
N LEU A 107 14.60 4.04 10.99
CA LEU A 107 13.74 4.85 11.86
C LEU A 107 13.87 4.47 13.34
N ASN A 108 14.07 3.18 13.62
CA ASN A 108 14.33 2.67 14.96
C ASN A 108 15.57 1.77 14.95
N PRO A 109 16.77 2.36 15.13
CA PRO A 109 18.00 1.59 15.20
C PRO A 109 18.01 0.54 16.32
N LEU A 110 17.22 0.70 17.38
CA LEU A 110 17.20 -0.23 18.52
C LEU A 110 16.32 -1.47 18.28
N SER A 111 15.67 -1.59 17.12
CA SER A 111 14.81 -2.71 16.78
C SER A 111 15.60 -4.01 16.53
N VAL A 112 15.89 -4.77 17.59
CA VAL A 112 16.68 -6.02 17.51
C VAL A 112 15.98 -7.06 16.65
N SER A 113 14.66 -7.21 16.79
CA SER A 113 13.86 -8.20 16.07
C SER A 113 13.89 -7.98 14.56
N GLU A 114 13.61 -6.77 14.09
CA GLU A 114 13.61 -6.41 12.68
C GLU A 114 15.01 -6.44 12.08
N ARG A 115 16.03 -6.07 12.85
CA ARG A 115 17.43 -6.21 12.43
C ARG A 115 17.82 -7.67 12.25
N ALA A 116 17.47 -8.53 13.20
CA ALA A 116 17.72 -9.96 13.12
C ALA A 116 17.00 -10.59 11.92
N ARG A 117 15.74 -10.16 11.68
CA ARG A 117 14.95 -10.61 10.53
C ARG A 117 15.58 -10.17 9.20
N LEU A 118 15.96 -8.90 9.09
CA LEU A 118 16.66 -8.36 7.92
C LEU A 118 17.95 -9.12 7.60
N GLU A 119 18.77 -9.40 8.61
CA GLU A 119 20.02 -10.14 8.43
C GLU A 119 19.76 -11.58 7.99
N THR A 120 18.73 -12.22 8.54
CA THR A 120 18.31 -13.56 8.14
C THR A 120 17.91 -13.58 6.66
N LEU A 121 17.08 -12.62 6.21
CA LEU A 121 16.61 -12.54 4.83
C LEU A 121 17.74 -12.22 3.84
N ARG A 122 18.70 -11.37 4.22
CA ARG A 122 19.88 -11.04 3.39
C ARG A 122 20.81 -12.24 3.17
N ARG A 123 20.89 -13.16 4.14
CA ARG A 123 21.70 -14.38 4.05
C ARG A 123 21.06 -15.47 3.21
N GLN A 124 19.76 -15.42 2.99
CA GLN A 124 19.11 -16.42 2.14
C GLN A 124 19.57 -16.24 0.69
N PRO A 125 19.86 -17.34 -0.04
CA PRO A 125 20.10 -17.24 -1.47
C PRO A 125 18.86 -16.63 -2.10
N ARG A 126 19.01 -15.53 -2.84
CA ARG A 126 17.91 -14.90 -3.59
C ARG A 126 17.26 -15.98 -4.44
N ALA A 127 16.11 -16.49 -4.00
CA ALA A 127 15.29 -17.35 -4.84
C ALA A 127 15.02 -16.55 -6.11
N ALA A 128 15.45 -17.09 -7.26
CA ALA A 128 15.47 -16.39 -8.53
C ALA A 128 14.23 -15.52 -8.70
N VAL A 129 14.45 -14.22 -8.91
CA VAL A 129 13.43 -13.20 -9.10
C VAL A 129 12.30 -13.79 -9.93
N ARG A 130 11.16 -14.09 -9.30
CA ARG A 130 9.94 -14.37 -10.06
C ARG A 130 9.54 -13.02 -10.61
N ILE A 131 10.01 -12.73 -11.82
CA ILE A 131 9.60 -11.57 -12.59
C ILE A 131 8.08 -11.68 -12.66
N GLN A 132 7.38 -10.92 -11.82
CA GLN A 132 5.97 -10.67 -12.04
C GLN A 132 5.93 -9.73 -13.22
N THR A 133 6.08 -10.28 -14.42
CA THR A 133 5.71 -9.56 -15.63
C THR A 133 4.23 -9.23 -15.43
N PRO A 134 3.82 -7.94 -15.43
CA PRO A 134 2.41 -7.63 -15.50
C PRO A 134 1.86 -8.41 -16.69
N ALA A 135 0.70 -9.03 -16.53
CA ALA A 135 -0.01 -9.73 -17.59
C ALA A 135 -0.52 -8.73 -18.64
N SER A 136 0.37 -7.93 -19.24
CA SER A 136 0.12 -7.28 -20.50
C SER A 136 0.15 -8.39 -21.55
N ARG A 137 -1.03 -8.78 -22.04
CA ARG A 137 -1.15 -9.58 -23.25
C ARG A 137 -0.19 -8.97 -24.29
N PRO A 138 0.78 -9.72 -24.82
CA PRO A 138 1.74 -9.14 -25.74
C PRO A 138 0.98 -8.56 -26.94
N LEU A 139 1.27 -7.32 -27.34
CA LEU A 139 0.56 -6.61 -28.41
C LEU A 139 0.48 -7.42 -29.72
N TRP A 140 1.49 -8.27 -29.97
CA TRP A 140 1.53 -9.16 -31.14
C TRP A 140 0.49 -10.29 -31.10
N VAL A 141 -0.02 -10.68 -29.92
CA VAL A 141 -1.09 -11.68 -29.77
C VAL A 141 -2.42 -11.13 -30.30
N GLU A 142 -2.68 -9.83 -30.13
CA GLU A 142 -3.88 -9.18 -30.70
C GLU A 142 -3.76 -9.00 -32.23
N ALA A 143 -2.54 -8.82 -32.73
CA ALA A 143 -2.28 -8.65 -34.16
C ALA A 143 -2.20 -9.98 -34.96
N LEU A 144 -2.03 -11.13 -34.27
CA LEU A 144 -1.83 -12.44 -34.89
C LEU A 144 -2.92 -12.86 -35.90
N PRO A 145 -4.24 -12.73 -35.63
CA PRO A 145 -5.27 -13.09 -36.60
C PRO A 145 -5.26 -12.19 -37.86
N ALA A 146 -4.88 -10.92 -37.72
CA ALA A 146 -4.76 -10.02 -38.87
C ALA A 146 -3.58 -10.41 -39.78
N VAL A 147 -2.41 -10.72 -39.19
CA VAL A 147 -1.22 -11.14 -39.93
C VAL A 147 -1.45 -12.45 -40.69
N LEU A 148 -2.12 -13.42 -40.07
CA LEU A 148 -2.46 -14.70 -40.73
C LEU A 148 -3.44 -14.51 -41.90
N ALA A 149 -4.39 -13.58 -41.79
CA ALA A 149 -5.31 -13.27 -42.88
C ALA A 149 -4.59 -12.66 -44.10
N PHE A 150 -3.62 -11.77 -43.89
CA PHE A 150 -2.83 -11.17 -44.97
C PHE A 150 -1.97 -12.21 -45.71
N ILE A 151 -1.34 -13.13 -44.99
CA ILE A 151 -0.52 -14.19 -45.60
C ILE A 151 -1.41 -15.15 -46.41
N GLY A 152 -2.57 -15.54 -45.88
CA GLY A 152 -3.52 -16.40 -46.58
C GLY A 152 -4.05 -15.80 -47.87
N ALA A 153 -4.43 -14.52 -47.86
CA ALA A 153 -4.93 -13.83 -49.05
C ALA A 153 -3.85 -13.70 -50.15
N GLY A 154 -2.60 -13.44 -49.77
CA GLY A 154 -1.48 -13.36 -50.71
C GLY A 154 -1.21 -14.69 -51.43
N VAL A 155 -1.25 -15.81 -50.70
CA VAL A 155 -1.01 -17.14 -51.28
C VAL A 155 -2.11 -17.53 -52.27
N VAL A 156 -3.38 -17.25 -51.95
CA VAL A 156 -4.51 -17.52 -52.87
C VAL A 156 -4.40 -16.69 -54.14
N LEU A 157 -4.00 -15.43 -54.05
CA LEU A 157 -3.84 -14.54 -55.20
C LEU A 157 -2.71 -15.02 -56.13
N VAL A 158 -1.56 -15.44 -55.57
CA VAL A 158 -0.43 -15.95 -56.36
C VAL A 158 -0.79 -17.27 -57.05
N ILE A 159 -1.46 -18.20 -56.35
CA ILE A 159 -1.90 -19.46 -56.94
C ILE A 159 -2.95 -19.22 -58.04
N GLY A 160 -3.90 -18.32 -57.81
CA GLY A 160 -4.91 -17.93 -58.80
C GLY A 160 -4.30 -17.29 -60.04
N LEU A 161 -3.35 -16.36 -59.87
CA LEU A 161 -2.65 -15.70 -60.98
C LEU A 161 -1.81 -16.71 -61.78
N ALA A 162 -1.13 -17.63 -61.09
CA ALA A 162 -0.34 -18.69 -61.72
C ALA A 162 -1.21 -19.71 -62.48
N ALA A 163 -2.43 -19.97 -62.02
CA ALA A 163 -3.39 -20.82 -62.72
C ALA A 163 -3.93 -20.15 -63.99
N ILE A 164 -4.21 -18.84 -63.94
CA ILE A 164 -4.70 -18.08 -65.09
C ILE A 164 -3.63 -17.97 -66.19
N LEU A 165 -2.37 -17.71 -65.83
CA LEU A 165 -1.24 -17.62 -66.77
C LEU A 165 -0.86 -18.96 -67.42
N ARG A 166 -1.33 -20.10 -66.90
CA ARG A 166 -1.13 -21.43 -67.49
C ARG A 166 -2.22 -21.85 -68.49
N LEU A 167 -3.33 -21.10 -68.55
CA LEU A 167 -4.49 -21.40 -69.40
C LEU A 167 -4.60 -20.48 -70.63
N SER A 168 -3.66 -19.54 -70.81
CA SER A 168 -3.50 -18.65 -71.98
C SER A 168 -2.31 -19.07 -72.82
#